data_AF-A0A2N5RLA9-F1
#
_entry.id   AF-A0A2N5RLA9-F1
#
_cell.length_a   1.000
_cell.length_b   1.000
_cell.length_c   1.000
_cell.angle_alpha   90.00
_cell.angle_beta   90.00
_cell.angle_gamma   90.00
#
_symmetry.space_group_name_H-M   'P 1'
#
loop_
_entity.id
_entity.type
_entity.pdbx_description
1 polymer ?
#
loop_
_entity_poly.entity_id
_entity_poly.type
_entity_poly.pdbx_seq_one_letter_code
_entity_poly.pdbx_strand_id
1 'polypeptide(L)'
;MKIVLRFKKRGMKRFLSTLESIKFVERALRRAEFPLIFTEGFHPKPKMSFLDAMPVGVVNLAFYVEVHVKSISIDYVENLKKNLPNDFFLENVWIFDESINKIVTSYRFKIITPHYIDLLSKEVEKKGKKLLFKENVEDFEVSRLRKYYIFRYTQRRERLINPFLLIEKADFFLPICEEALVEGGETLSNLLERRGIRVKKNSSCR
;
A
#
# COMPACT_ATOMS: atom_id res chain seq x y z
N MET A 1 2.28 -21.94 -4.93
CA MET A 1 3.15 -20.77 -5.20
C MET A 1 2.62 -19.56 -4.45
N LYS A 2 3.46 -18.53 -4.25
CA LYS A 2 3.04 -17.25 -3.70
C LYS A 2 3.10 -16.16 -4.77
N ILE A 3 2.08 -15.33 -4.79
CA ILE A 3 2.03 -14.13 -5.64
C ILE A 3 1.87 -12.89 -4.76
N VAL A 4 2.39 -11.77 -5.24
CA VAL A 4 2.21 -10.46 -4.66
C VAL A 4 1.39 -9.62 -5.63
N LEU A 5 0.27 -9.08 -5.17
CA LEU A 5 -0.57 -8.15 -5.91
C LEU A 5 -0.40 -6.76 -5.33
N ARG A 6 -0.20 -5.75 -6.18
CA ARG A 6 -0.25 -4.34 -5.78
C ARG A 6 -1.55 -3.71 -6.27
N PHE A 7 -2.34 -3.21 -5.34
CA PHE A 7 -3.52 -2.40 -5.61
C PHE A 7 -3.27 -0.93 -5.32
N LYS A 8 -4.03 -0.08 -6.00
CA LYS A 8 -4.11 1.36 -5.72
C LYS A 8 -5.52 1.70 -5.26
N LYS A 9 -5.62 2.19 -4.02
CA LYS A 9 -6.85 2.62 -3.36
C LYS A 9 -6.85 4.14 -3.23
N ARG A 10 -7.63 4.81 -4.08
CA ARG A 10 -7.72 6.28 -4.17
C ARG A 10 -9.18 6.76 -4.12
N GLY A 11 -9.42 8.01 -4.49
CA GLY A 11 -10.78 8.57 -4.64
C GLY A 11 -11.64 8.35 -3.39
N MET A 12 -12.89 7.90 -3.58
CA MET A 12 -13.79 7.55 -2.48
C MET A 12 -13.43 6.23 -1.80
N LYS A 13 -12.75 5.31 -2.49
CA LYS A 13 -12.36 4.01 -1.92
C LYS A 13 -11.28 4.12 -0.85
N ARG A 14 -10.58 5.25 -0.75
CA ARG A 14 -9.65 5.54 0.34
C ARG A 14 -10.32 5.53 1.73
N PHE A 15 -11.63 5.76 1.80
CA PHE A 15 -12.40 5.72 3.05
C PHE A 15 -12.81 4.31 3.50
N LEU A 16 -12.54 3.28 2.71
CA LEU A 16 -12.64 1.89 3.19
C LEU A 16 -11.55 1.63 4.22
N SER A 17 -11.95 1.05 5.35
CA SER A 17 -10.99 0.53 6.34
C SER A 17 -10.11 -0.56 5.75
N THR A 18 -8.98 -0.84 6.40
CA THR A 18 -8.10 -1.94 5.98
C THR A 18 -8.83 -3.28 6.02
N LEU A 19 -9.65 -3.54 7.03
CA LEU A 19 -10.39 -4.79 7.14
C LEU A 19 -11.43 -4.96 6.03
N GLU A 20 -12.14 -3.90 5.66
CA GLU A 20 -13.07 -3.94 4.52
C GLU A 20 -12.32 -4.13 3.20
N SER A 21 -11.14 -3.51 3.07
CA SER A 21 -10.28 -3.66 1.89
C SER A 21 -9.77 -5.10 1.75
N ILE A 22 -9.38 -5.74 2.86
CA ILE A 22 -9.00 -7.16 2.91
C ILE A 22 -10.16 -8.05 2.45
N LYS A 23 -11.35 -7.87 3.04
CA LYS A 23 -12.56 -8.63 2.66
C LYS A 23 -12.94 -8.38 1.20
N PHE A 24 -12.75 -7.16 0.71
CA PHE A 24 -12.99 -6.81 -0.68
C PHE A 24 -12.05 -7.55 -1.62
N VAL A 25 -10.73 -7.54 -1.35
CA VAL A 25 -9.74 -8.27 -2.15
C VAL A 25 -10.04 -9.77 -2.16
N GLU A 26 -10.35 -10.36 -1.01
CA GLU A 26 -10.74 -11.76 -0.92
C GLU A 26 -11.90 -12.09 -1.87
N ARG A 27 -12.99 -11.32 -1.80
CA ARG A 27 -14.16 -11.51 -2.65
C ARG A 27 -13.85 -11.27 -4.12
N ALA A 28 -13.00 -10.29 -4.43
CA ALA A 28 -12.59 -10.00 -5.80
C ALA A 28 -11.78 -11.15 -6.40
N LEU A 29 -10.84 -11.73 -5.64
CA LEU A 29 -10.07 -12.90 -6.06
C LEU A 29 -10.95 -14.13 -6.28
N ARG A 30 -11.92 -14.38 -5.38
CA ARG A 30 -12.88 -15.48 -5.53
C ARG A 30 -13.77 -15.31 -6.76
N ARG A 31 -14.29 -14.09 -7.00
CA ARG A 31 -15.09 -13.77 -8.20
C ARG A 31 -14.29 -13.86 -9.49
N ALA A 32 -12.99 -13.60 -9.42
CA ALA A 32 -12.06 -13.76 -10.52
C ALA A 32 -11.57 -15.21 -10.69
N GLU A 33 -12.12 -16.15 -9.91
CA GLU A 33 -11.83 -17.58 -9.96
C GLU A 33 -10.35 -17.93 -9.71
N PHE A 34 -9.64 -17.11 -8.93
CA PHE A 34 -8.27 -17.44 -8.54
C PHE A 34 -8.25 -18.80 -7.83
N PRO A 35 -7.29 -19.69 -8.16
CA PRO A 35 -7.16 -21.00 -7.52
C PRO A 35 -6.48 -20.86 -6.16
N LEU A 36 -7.17 -20.21 -5.22
CA LEU A 36 -6.69 -19.87 -3.87
C LEU A 36 -6.38 -21.14 -3.06
N ILE A 37 -5.31 -21.07 -2.27
CA ILE A 37 -4.99 -22.08 -1.25
C ILE A 37 -5.57 -21.62 0.09
N PHE A 38 -6.19 -22.53 0.83
CA PHE A 38 -6.86 -22.25 2.10
C PHE A 38 -6.08 -22.79 3.30
N THR A 39 -6.38 -22.26 4.49
CA THR A 39 -5.89 -22.77 5.78
C THR A 39 -6.55 -24.11 6.15
N GLU A 40 -5.89 -24.91 6.98
CA GLU A 40 -6.31 -26.29 7.31
C GLU A 40 -7.16 -26.39 8.61
N GLY A 41 -7.80 -25.29 9.02
CA GLY A 41 -8.63 -25.25 10.24
C GLY A 41 -10.14 -25.43 9.98
N PHE A 42 -10.93 -25.49 11.05
CA PHE A 42 -12.40 -25.65 11.00
C PHE A 42 -13.15 -24.55 10.23
N HIS A 43 -12.51 -23.39 10.01
CA HIS A 43 -13.01 -22.31 9.16
C HIS A 43 -11.93 -21.93 8.14
N PRO A 44 -11.81 -22.68 7.02
CA PRO A 44 -10.77 -22.45 6.03
C PRO A 44 -10.91 -21.05 5.42
N LYS A 45 -9.85 -20.24 5.53
CA LYS A 45 -9.75 -18.93 4.89
C LYS A 45 -8.64 -18.97 3.85
N PRO A 46 -8.73 -18.18 2.77
CA PRO A 46 -7.62 -18.05 1.83
C PRO A 46 -6.33 -17.64 2.57
N LYS A 47 -5.23 -18.32 2.28
CA LYS A 47 -3.90 -18.00 2.79
C LYS A 47 -3.43 -16.71 2.13
N MET A 48 -3.71 -15.59 2.80
CA MET A 48 -3.32 -14.24 2.38
C MET A 48 -2.61 -13.50 3.51
N SER A 49 -1.68 -12.62 3.14
CA SER A 49 -1.03 -11.69 4.06
C SER A 49 -1.06 -10.28 3.48
N PHE A 50 -1.04 -9.28 4.34
CA PHE A 50 -1.11 -7.87 3.95
C PHE A 50 0.00 -7.11 4.65
N LEU A 51 0.44 -6.02 4.03
CA LEU A 51 1.28 -5.03 4.69
C LEU A 51 0.50 -4.23 5.76
N ASP A 52 1.17 -3.29 6.42
CA ASP A 52 0.59 -2.55 7.54
C ASP A 52 -0.68 -1.78 7.17
N ALA A 53 -1.60 -1.72 8.11
CA ALA A 53 -2.85 -1.01 7.95
C ALA A 53 -2.60 0.49 7.80
N MET A 54 -3.11 1.09 6.72
CA MET A 54 -3.14 2.54 6.55
C MET A 54 -4.40 3.15 7.18
N PRO A 55 -4.32 4.35 7.79
CA PRO A 55 -5.48 5.03 8.32
C PRO A 55 -6.56 5.28 7.26
N VAL A 56 -7.83 5.24 7.69
CA VAL A 56 -8.97 5.59 6.84
C VAL A 56 -8.80 7.01 6.31
N GLY A 57 -9.03 7.22 5.02
CA GLY A 57 -8.87 8.52 4.38
C GLY A 57 -7.53 8.72 3.68
N VAL A 58 -6.50 7.92 3.97
CA VAL A 58 -5.21 7.94 3.27
C VAL A 58 -5.36 7.29 1.89
N VAL A 59 -4.89 7.97 0.84
CA VAL A 59 -4.72 7.35 -0.48
C VAL A 59 -3.61 6.33 -0.37
N ASN A 60 -3.90 5.06 -0.64
CA ASN A 60 -2.93 3.98 -0.51
C ASN A 60 -2.53 3.47 -1.89
N LEU A 61 -1.35 3.88 -2.36
CA LEU A 61 -0.74 3.39 -3.60
C LEU A 61 0.19 2.20 -3.36
N ALA A 62 0.42 1.85 -2.09
CA ALA A 62 1.28 0.75 -1.63
C ALA A 62 0.44 -0.37 -0.99
N PHE A 63 -0.76 -0.64 -1.52
CA PHE A 63 -1.61 -1.71 -0.99
C PHE A 63 -1.17 -3.05 -1.57
N TYR A 64 -0.14 -3.64 -0.96
CA TYR A 64 0.38 -4.95 -1.34
C TYR A 64 -0.31 -6.09 -0.59
N VAL A 65 -0.57 -7.18 -1.31
CA VAL A 65 -1.22 -8.38 -0.81
C VAL A 65 -0.43 -9.60 -1.26
N GLU A 66 -0.04 -10.44 -0.32
CA GLU A 66 0.48 -11.77 -0.63
C GLU A 66 -0.67 -12.76 -0.66
N VAL A 67 -0.67 -13.64 -1.67
CA VAL A 67 -1.70 -14.67 -1.83
C VAL A 67 -1.05 -15.98 -2.21
N HIS A 68 -1.43 -17.06 -1.55
CA HIS A 68 -1.05 -18.40 -1.95
C HIS A 68 -2.06 -18.96 -2.95
N VAL A 69 -1.56 -19.40 -4.10
CA VAL A 69 -2.37 -19.96 -5.20
C VAL A 69 -1.76 -21.27 -5.70
N LYS A 70 -2.61 -22.13 -6.28
CA LYS A 70 -2.16 -23.36 -6.94
C LYS A 70 -1.44 -23.05 -8.26
N SER A 71 -1.96 -22.10 -9.02
CA SER A 71 -1.41 -21.62 -10.29
C SER A 71 -1.77 -20.15 -10.51
N ILE A 72 -1.10 -19.50 -11.47
CA ILE A 72 -1.42 -18.15 -11.92
C ILE A 72 -1.30 -18.07 -13.44
N SER A 73 -2.17 -17.30 -14.07
CA SER A 73 -2.20 -17.02 -15.50
C SER A 73 -2.64 -15.58 -15.72
N ILE A 74 -2.40 -15.05 -16.92
CA ILE A 74 -2.85 -13.71 -17.28
C ILE A 74 -4.38 -13.58 -17.28
N ASP A 75 -5.10 -14.66 -17.58
CA ASP A 75 -6.57 -14.64 -17.64
C ASP A 75 -7.19 -14.37 -16.26
N TYR A 76 -6.65 -14.95 -15.19
CA TYR A 76 -7.07 -14.63 -13.82
C TYR A 76 -6.87 -13.14 -13.51
N VAL A 77 -5.70 -12.59 -13.88
CA VAL A 77 -5.36 -11.18 -13.66
C VAL A 77 -6.30 -10.25 -14.42
N GLU A 78 -6.62 -10.57 -15.67
CA GLU A 78 -7.55 -9.78 -16.49
C GLU A 78 -9.00 -9.91 -16.00
N ASN A 79 -9.43 -11.10 -15.57
CA ASN A 79 -10.74 -11.28 -14.96
C ASN A 79 -10.86 -10.49 -13.64
N LEU A 80 -9.80 -10.43 -12.84
CA LEU A 80 -9.76 -9.61 -11.63
C LEU A 80 -9.90 -8.13 -11.99
N LYS A 81 -9.13 -7.60 -12.94
CA LYS A 81 -9.21 -6.19 -13.35
C LYS A 81 -10.62 -5.78 -13.79
N LYS A 82 -11.31 -6.62 -14.55
CA LYS A 82 -12.71 -6.38 -14.99
C LYS A 82 -13.70 -6.27 -13.84
N ASN A 83 -13.39 -6.91 -12.72
CA ASN A 83 -14.27 -7.06 -11.56
C ASN A 83 -14.00 -6.03 -10.44
N LEU A 84 -13.02 -5.14 -10.64
CA LEU A 84 -12.64 -4.10 -9.69
C LEU A 84 -13.38 -2.78 -9.96
N PRO A 85 -13.81 -2.06 -8.92
CA PRO A 85 -14.46 -0.77 -9.09
C PRO A 85 -13.43 0.33 -9.42
N ASN A 86 -13.95 1.46 -9.92
CA ASN A 86 -13.16 2.68 -9.99
C ASN A 86 -12.52 3.01 -8.63
N ASP A 87 -11.31 3.56 -8.69
CA ASP A 87 -10.50 3.98 -7.53
C ASP A 87 -10.05 2.86 -6.57
N PHE A 88 -10.29 1.60 -6.89
CA PHE A 88 -9.62 0.45 -6.27
C PHE A 88 -9.21 -0.52 -7.37
N PHE A 89 -8.05 -0.30 -7.98
CA PHE A 89 -7.61 -1.07 -9.13
C PHE A 89 -6.30 -1.82 -8.86
N LEU A 90 -6.12 -2.92 -9.58
CA LEU A 90 -4.90 -3.71 -9.59
C LEU A 90 -3.89 -3.03 -10.51
N GLU A 91 -2.72 -2.71 -9.97
CA GLU A 91 -1.61 -2.21 -10.78
C GLU A 91 -0.82 -3.36 -11.38
N ASN A 92 -0.30 -4.25 -10.54
CA ASN A 92 0.66 -5.28 -10.94
C ASN A 92 0.51 -6.56 -10.10
N VAL A 93 0.99 -7.66 -10.67
CA VAL A 93 1.06 -8.98 -10.03
C VAL A 93 2.44 -9.59 -10.33
N TRP A 94 3.07 -10.12 -9.29
CA TRP A 94 4.36 -10.83 -9.39
C TRP A 94 4.27 -12.19 -8.72
N ILE A 95 4.95 -13.18 -9.28
CA ILE A 95 5.29 -14.42 -8.57
C ILE A 95 6.53 -14.12 -7.73
N PHE A 96 6.44 -14.35 -6.42
CA PHE A 96 7.50 -14.04 -5.47
C PHE A 96 7.33 -14.90 -4.21
N ASP A 97 8.35 -15.69 -3.86
CA ASP A 97 8.22 -16.73 -2.84
C ASP A 97 8.52 -16.23 -1.41
N GLU A 98 9.38 -15.22 -1.25
CA GLU A 98 9.67 -14.60 0.04
C GLU A 98 8.47 -13.82 0.58
N SER A 99 8.45 -13.55 1.89
CA SER A 99 7.36 -12.74 2.47
C SER A 99 7.71 -11.26 2.44
N ILE A 100 6.90 -10.44 1.77
CA ILE A 100 7.02 -8.98 1.74
C ILE A 100 6.97 -8.39 3.15
N ASN A 101 6.25 -9.04 4.08
CA ASN A 101 6.18 -8.65 5.48
C ASN A 101 7.52 -8.78 6.22
N LYS A 102 8.48 -9.58 5.71
CA LYS A 102 9.82 -9.73 6.29
C LYS A 102 10.85 -8.77 5.69
N ILE A 103 10.59 -8.25 4.49
CA ILE A 103 11.56 -7.41 3.75
C ILE A 103 11.20 -5.92 3.76
N VAL A 104 9.93 -5.57 3.95
CA VAL A 104 9.50 -4.17 4.04
C VAL A 104 9.91 -3.58 5.39
N THR A 105 10.66 -2.49 5.33
CA THR A 105 11.25 -1.80 6.50
C THR A 105 10.63 -0.42 6.72
N SER A 106 10.19 0.26 5.67
CA SER A 106 9.64 1.60 5.76
C SER A 106 8.60 1.89 4.67
N TYR A 107 7.94 3.05 4.79
CA TYR A 107 6.96 3.54 3.83
C TYR A 107 7.26 4.98 3.47
N ARG A 108 7.11 5.29 2.19
CA ARG A 108 7.19 6.66 1.67
C ARG A 108 5.80 7.28 1.64
N PHE A 109 5.68 8.42 2.30
CA PHE A 109 4.47 9.22 2.34
C PHE A 109 4.63 10.51 1.57
N LYS A 110 3.50 11.03 1.12
CA LYS A 110 3.33 12.35 0.55
C LYS A 110 2.12 13.02 1.17
N ILE A 111 2.27 14.28 1.52
CA ILE A 111 1.22 15.16 2.02
C ILE A 111 1.09 16.33 1.05
N ILE A 112 -0.14 16.62 0.63
CA ILE A 112 -0.47 17.78 -0.21
C ILE A 112 -1.45 18.67 0.56
N THR A 113 -1.10 19.95 0.69
CA THR A 113 -1.89 20.98 1.39
C THR A 113 -1.63 22.37 0.79
N PRO A 114 -2.59 23.32 0.82
CA PRO A 114 -2.36 24.68 0.36
C PRO A 114 -1.45 25.51 1.28
N HIS A 115 -1.24 25.08 2.53
CA HIS A 115 -0.51 25.83 3.55
C HIS A 115 0.84 25.19 3.84
N TYR A 116 1.85 26.02 4.10
CA TYR A 116 3.11 25.54 4.65
C TYR A 116 2.88 25.11 6.09
N ILE A 117 3.45 23.96 6.47
CA ILE A 117 3.35 23.39 7.80
C ILE A 117 4.76 23.02 8.21
N ASP A 118 5.21 23.50 9.36
CA ASP A 118 6.46 23.03 9.96
C ASP A 118 6.26 21.64 10.58
N LEU A 119 6.25 20.63 9.72
CA LEU A 119 6.02 19.25 10.13
C LEU A 119 7.14 18.75 11.06
N LEU A 120 8.39 19.16 10.85
CA LEU A 120 9.52 18.67 11.62
C LEU A 120 9.42 19.05 13.11
N SER A 121 8.85 20.22 13.40
CA SER A 121 8.60 20.67 14.78
C SER A 121 7.27 20.15 15.37
N LYS A 122 6.49 19.36 14.62
CA LYS A 122 5.17 18.90 15.07
C LYS A 122 5.29 17.79 16.11
N GLU A 123 4.72 18.03 17.28
CA GLU A 123 4.47 16.99 18.28
C GLU A 123 3.13 16.30 18.03
N VAL A 124 3.13 14.97 18.12
CA VAL A 124 1.92 14.15 18.01
C VAL A 124 1.79 13.23 19.23
N GLU A 125 0.55 12.95 19.62
CA GLU A 125 0.27 11.95 20.64
C GLU A 125 -0.12 10.61 19.98
N LYS A 126 0.60 9.54 20.33
CA LYS A 126 0.32 8.18 19.87
C LYS A 126 0.37 7.22 21.05
N LYS A 127 -0.77 6.59 21.36
CA LYS A 127 -0.91 5.65 22.49
C LYS A 127 -0.44 6.26 23.82
N GLY A 128 -0.82 7.51 24.11
CA GLY A 128 -0.45 8.23 25.34
C GLY A 128 1.00 8.70 25.40
N LYS A 129 1.79 8.55 24.32
CA LYS A 129 3.17 9.05 24.24
C LYS A 129 3.22 10.25 23.28
N LYS A 130 3.85 11.33 23.73
CA LYS A 130 4.24 12.45 22.85
C LYS A 130 5.44 12.03 22.02
N LEU A 131 5.39 12.31 20.73
CA LEU A 131 6.43 11.99 19.76
C LEU A 131 6.69 13.24 18.92
N LEU A 132 7.95 13.58 18.71
CA LEU A 132 8.33 14.61 17.75
C LEU A 132 8.40 13.98 16.36
N PHE A 133 7.74 14.58 15.37
CA PHE A 133 7.69 14.03 14.01
C PHE A 133 9.08 13.83 13.40
N LYS A 134 10.00 14.80 13.58
CA LYS A 134 11.38 14.72 13.10
C LYS A 134 12.15 13.48 13.57
N GLU A 135 11.85 12.94 14.75
CA GLU A 135 12.50 11.73 15.28
C GLU A 135 11.96 10.41 14.67
N ASN A 136 10.88 10.52 13.90
CA ASN A 136 10.14 9.40 13.34
C ASN A 136 10.17 9.38 11.80
N VAL A 137 11.02 10.20 11.19
CA VAL A 137 11.26 10.25 9.72
C VAL A 137 12.73 9.94 9.40
N GLU A 138 12.96 9.25 8.29
CA GLU A 138 14.31 8.93 7.80
C GLU A 138 14.80 9.96 6.78
N ASP A 139 13.89 10.45 5.96
CA ASP A 139 14.10 11.52 5.00
C ASP A 139 12.90 12.48 5.03
N PHE A 140 13.13 13.70 4.57
CA PHE A 140 12.10 14.72 4.48
C PHE A 140 12.45 15.73 3.40
N GLU A 141 11.54 15.93 2.46
CA GLU A 141 11.65 16.94 1.41
C GLU A 141 10.36 17.77 1.35
N VAL A 142 10.52 19.04 1.01
CA VAL A 142 9.41 19.95 0.73
C VAL A 142 9.59 20.52 -0.65
N SER A 143 8.53 20.47 -1.44
CA SER A 143 8.45 21.14 -2.73
C SER A 143 7.15 21.90 -2.85
N ARG A 144 7.09 22.82 -3.81
CA ARG A 144 5.89 23.61 -4.09
C ARG A 144 5.46 23.39 -5.53
N LEU A 145 4.19 23.08 -5.73
CA LEU A 145 3.58 22.96 -7.05
C LEU A 145 2.35 23.86 -7.13
N ARG A 146 2.45 24.95 -7.92
CA ARG A 146 1.43 26.00 -8.00
C ARG A 146 1.13 26.56 -6.59
N LYS A 147 -0.12 26.41 -6.14
CA LYS A 147 -0.62 26.87 -4.84
C LYS A 147 -0.53 25.83 -3.72
N TYR A 148 0.12 24.68 -3.95
CA TYR A 148 0.20 23.59 -2.98
C TYR A 148 1.63 23.34 -2.53
N TYR A 149 1.79 23.06 -1.25
CA TYR A 149 2.99 22.47 -0.68
C TYR A 149 2.87 20.94 -0.71
N ILE A 150 3.97 20.30 -1.07
CA ILE A 150 4.12 18.85 -1.14
C ILE A 150 5.24 18.48 -0.19
N PHE A 151 4.89 17.78 0.88
CA PHE A 151 5.83 17.22 1.84
C PHE A 151 5.96 15.74 1.53
N ARG A 152 7.17 15.25 1.28
CA ARG A 152 7.43 13.82 1.12
C ARG A 152 8.44 13.39 2.17
N TYR A 153 8.20 12.24 2.76
CA TYR A 153 9.01 11.72 3.85
C TYR A 153 8.89 10.21 3.94
N THR A 154 9.91 9.58 4.50
CA THR A 154 9.94 8.15 4.75
C THR A 154 9.83 7.88 6.26
N GLN A 155 9.00 6.91 6.65
CA GLN A 155 8.90 6.45 8.03
C GLN A 155 9.13 4.95 8.12
N ARG A 156 9.94 4.53 9.11
CA ARG A 156 10.05 3.11 9.46
C ARG A 156 8.71 2.53 9.89
N ARG A 157 8.50 1.27 9.53
CA ARG A 157 7.28 0.50 9.79
C ARG A 157 6.87 0.54 11.27
N GLU A 158 7.83 0.41 12.17
CA GLU A 158 7.61 0.42 13.63
C GLU A 158 7.34 1.83 14.20
N ARG A 159 7.66 2.90 13.44
CA ARG A 159 7.53 4.31 13.84
C ARG A 159 6.43 5.07 13.09
N LEU A 160 5.58 4.39 12.33
CA LEU A 160 4.51 5.03 11.55
C LEU A 160 3.67 6.00 12.37
N ILE A 161 3.55 7.24 11.92
CA ILE A 161 2.63 8.22 12.49
C ILE A 161 1.42 8.30 11.58
N ASN A 162 0.22 8.34 12.15
CA ASN A 162 -0.99 8.58 11.35
C ASN A 162 -0.89 10.00 10.75
N PRO A 163 -0.87 10.16 9.42
CA PRO A 163 -0.72 11.47 8.79
C PRO A 163 -1.79 12.48 9.22
N PHE A 164 -2.99 12.02 9.59
CA PHE A 164 -4.07 12.88 10.10
C PHE A 164 -3.79 13.49 11.48
N LEU A 165 -2.76 13.05 12.20
CA LEU A 165 -2.31 13.70 13.44
C LEU A 165 -1.37 14.88 13.19
N LEU A 166 -0.88 15.04 11.96
CA LEU A 166 0.12 16.05 11.62
C LEU A 166 -0.50 17.42 11.31
N ILE A 167 -1.82 17.50 11.15
CA ILE A 167 -2.51 18.68 10.62
C ILE A 167 -3.74 19.03 11.46
N GLU A 168 -4.03 20.33 11.52
CA GLU A 168 -5.18 20.89 12.20
C GLU A 168 -6.47 20.67 11.39
N LYS A 169 -7.60 20.45 12.08
CA LYS A 169 -8.81 19.81 11.53
C LYS A 169 -9.59 20.61 10.46
N ALA A 170 -9.10 21.75 9.96
CA ALA A 170 -9.87 22.66 9.10
C ALA A 170 -9.35 22.79 7.66
N ASP A 171 -8.14 22.33 7.34
CA ASP A 171 -7.52 22.61 6.04
C ASP A 171 -7.57 21.43 5.06
N PHE A 172 -7.59 21.74 3.75
CA PHE A 172 -7.44 20.72 2.73
C PHE A 172 -6.13 19.96 2.95
N PHE A 173 -6.27 18.65 3.12
CA PHE A 173 -5.15 17.76 3.38
C PHE A 173 -5.35 16.45 2.65
N LEU A 174 -4.37 16.09 1.83
CA LEU A 174 -4.35 14.81 1.13
C LEU A 174 -3.09 14.01 1.50
N PRO A 175 -3.20 13.08 2.46
CA PRO A 175 -2.15 12.13 2.75
C PRO A 175 -2.18 10.96 1.75
N ILE A 176 -1.01 10.58 1.28
CA ILE A 176 -0.79 9.52 0.31
C ILE A 176 0.34 8.63 0.83
N CYS A 177 0.10 7.33 0.98
CA CYS A 177 1.16 6.34 1.07
C CYS A 177 1.56 5.98 -0.36
N GLU A 178 2.73 6.45 -0.81
CA GLU A 178 3.17 6.30 -2.20
C GLU A 178 3.71 4.89 -2.45
N GLU A 179 4.53 4.38 -1.53
CA GLU A 179 5.30 3.16 -1.75
C GLU A 179 5.76 2.51 -0.44
N ALA A 180 5.91 1.19 -0.46
CA ALA A 180 6.61 0.43 0.59
C ALA A 180 8.08 0.29 0.18
N LEU A 181 9.00 0.43 1.13
CA LEU A 181 10.44 0.37 0.90
C LEU A 181 11.05 -0.82 1.63
N VAL A 182 12.12 -1.36 1.06
CA VAL A 182 12.96 -2.37 1.68
C VAL A 182 14.27 -1.74 2.16
N GLU A 183 15.13 -2.55 2.79
CA GLU A 183 16.45 -2.11 3.23
C GLU A 183 17.25 -1.43 2.09
N GLY A 184 17.97 -0.36 2.42
CA GLY A 184 18.66 0.47 1.43
C GLY A 184 17.77 1.47 0.66
N GLY A 185 16.47 1.55 0.98
CA GLY A 185 15.55 2.53 0.39
C GLY A 185 15.04 2.16 -1.01
N GLU A 186 15.32 0.95 -1.49
CA GLU A 186 14.73 0.40 -2.72
C GLU A 186 13.22 0.26 -2.53
N THR A 187 12.43 0.66 -3.52
CA THR A 187 10.98 0.45 -3.50
C THR A 187 10.66 -1.03 -3.63
N LEU A 188 9.66 -1.53 -2.90
CA LEU A 188 9.22 -2.92 -2.99
C LEU A 188 8.85 -3.30 -4.44
N SER A 189 8.22 -2.39 -5.18
CA SER A 189 7.90 -2.61 -6.59
C SER A 189 9.15 -2.89 -7.44
N ASN A 190 10.22 -2.10 -7.32
CA ASN A 190 11.49 -2.37 -8.02
C ASN A 190 12.10 -3.71 -7.60
N LEU A 191 12.09 -4.04 -6.30
CA LEU A 191 12.59 -5.34 -5.84
C LEU A 191 11.79 -6.50 -6.46
N LEU A 192 10.46 -6.37 -6.54
CA LEU A 192 9.59 -7.38 -7.15
C LEU A 192 9.77 -7.48 -8.66
N GLU A 193 10.05 -6.39 -9.36
CA GLU A 193 10.41 -6.42 -10.78
C GLU A 193 11.77 -7.12 -11.01
N ARG A 194 12.73 -6.93 -10.11
CA ARG A 194 14.09 -7.46 -10.23
C ARG A 194 14.21 -8.93 -9.79
N ARG A 195 13.53 -9.31 -8.71
CA ARG A 195 13.65 -10.65 -8.06
C ARG A 195 12.41 -11.53 -8.25
N GLY A 196 11.28 -10.95 -8.64
CA GLY A 196 10.05 -11.69 -8.93
C GLY A 196 9.83 -11.88 -10.43
N ILE A 197 8.76 -12.59 -10.77
CA ILE A 197 8.34 -12.76 -12.18
C ILE A 197 7.01 -12.02 -12.35
N ARG A 198 7.03 -10.93 -13.13
CA ARG A 198 5.81 -10.16 -13.42
C ARG A 198 4.85 -10.95 -14.29
N VAL A 199 3.61 -11.09 -13.84
CA VAL A 199 2.53 -11.71 -14.62
C VAL A 199 1.96 -10.66 -15.57
N LYS A 200 2.43 -10.68 -16.82
CA LYS A 200 1.99 -9.78 -17.88
C LYS A 200 1.53 -10.59 -19.09
N LYS A 201 0.68 -9.98 -19.92
CA LYS A 201 0.38 -10.54 -21.24
C LYS A 201 1.71 -10.62 -21.97
N ASN A 202 2.06 -11.78 -22.52
CA ASN A 202 3.17 -11.85 -23.46
C ASN A 202 2.85 -10.82 -24.54
N SER A 203 3.65 -9.77 -24.63
CA SER A 203 3.75 -8.99 -25.85
C SER A 203 4.30 -9.98 -26.87
N SER A 204 3.40 -10.67 -27.58
CA SER A 204 3.76 -11.38 -28.79
C SER A 204 4.61 -10.43 -29.61
N CYS A 205 5.80 -10.90 -29.97
CA CYS A 205 6.56 -10.33 -31.06
C CYS A 205 5.58 -10.03 -32.20
N ARG A 206 5.55 -8.76 -32.61
CA ARG A 206 5.20 -8.46 -34.00
C ARG A 206 6.35 -8.94 -34.88
#